data_AF-A0A8T5I144-F1
#
_entry.id   AF-A0A8T5I144-F1
#
_cell.length_a   1.000
_cell.length_b   1.000
_cell.length_c   1.000
_cell.angle_alpha   90.00
_cell.angle_beta   90.00
_cell.angle_gamma   90.00
#
_symmetry.space_group_name_H-M   'P 1'
#
loop_
_entity.id
_entity.type
_entity.pdbx_description
1 polymer ?
#
loop_
_entity_poly.entity_id
_entity_poly.type
_entity_poly.pdbx_seq_one_letter_code
_entity_poly.pdbx_strand_id
1 'polypeptide(L)'
;MEPKVISKPGLIKITDQESGYILWMDDKHTSIRIPSPIYDKNSIAITSRPIIEYRIEQPFFPDPKKQYCEIGPGLGEYIPFLVKQFEKFPNAVKPIAIDLVDYDNLIEIMNYAVDEGFTTSESVEREINTLIERAKIITDPEKVRLINKPLGQALKDHPELLGTVDDVVDNMAAVFHSDISEGIKME
;
A
#
# COMPACT_ATOMS: atom_id res chain seq x y z
N MET A 1 -9.02 1.32 25.64
CA MET A 1 -7.86 0.78 26.37
C MET A 1 -6.63 1.23 25.58
N GLU A 2 -5.55 1.71 26.20
CA GLU A 2 -4.45 2.38 25.48
C GLU A 2 -3.54 1.39 24.73
N PRO A 3 -3.10 1.70 23.49
CA PRO A 3 -2.13 0.89 22.75
C PRO A 3 -0.84 0.70 23.55
N LYS A 4 -0.25 -0.49 23.48
CA LYS A 4 1.04 -0.75 24.13
C LYS A 4 2.17 -0.36 23.17
N VAL A 5 3.00 0.57 23.59
CA VAL A 5 4.13 1.08 22.80
C VAL A 5 5.45 0.59 23.35
N ILE A 6 6.27 0.05 22.46
CA ILE A 6 7.68 -0.22 22.74
C ILE A 6 8.48 0.69 21.80
N SER A 7 9.00 1.78 22.36
CA SER A 7 9.90 2.70 21.65
C SER A 7 11.35 2.39 22.04
N LYS A 8 12.18 2.13 21.04
CA LYS A 8 13.65 2.11 21.14
C LYS A 8 14.20 3.03 20.04
N PRO A 9 15.43 3.55 20.16
CA PRO A 9 16.05 4.31 19.08
C PRO A 9 16.00 3.51 17.76
N GLY A 10 15.33 4.06 16.74
CA GLY A 10 15.16 3.41 15.45
C GLY A 10 14.17 2.25 15.41
N LEU A 11 13.31 2.10 16.43
CA LEU A 11 12.23 1.11 16.42
C LEU A 11 10.99 1.62 17.14
N ILE A 12 9.91 1.83 16.38
CA ILE A 12 8.57 2.01 16.94
C ILE A 12 7.82 0.70 16.77
N LYS A 13 7.35 0.13 17.88
CA LYS A 13 6.36 -0.95 17.89
C LYS A 13 5.11 -0.49 18.61
N ILE A 14 4.05 -0.24 17.85
CA ILE A 14 2.71 -0.02 18.40
C ILE A 14 1.97 -1.34 18.26
N THR A 15 1.55 -1.89 19.39
CA THR A 15 0.63 -3.03 19.44
C THR A 15 -0.69 -2.59 19.98
N ASP A 16 -1.72 -2.71 19.15
CA ASP A 16 -3.08 -2.78 19.64
C ASP A 16 -3.46 -4.27 19.74
N GLN A 17 -3.78 -4.73 20.94
CA GLN A 17 -4.13 -6.12 21.17
C GLN A 17 -5.57 -6.46 20.75
N GLU A 18 -6.45 -5.45 20.66
CA GLU A 18 -7.83 -5.63 20.21
C GLU A 18 -7.89 -5.71 18.69
N SER A 19 -7.20 -4.80 18.00
CA SER A 19 -7.16 -4.77 16.54
C SER A 19 -6.03 -5.61 15.96
N GLY A 20 -5.01 -6.01 16.74
CA GLY A 20 -3.90 -6.89 16.33
C GLY A 20 -2.84 -6.27 15.40
N TYR A 21 -2.78 -4.94 15.32
CA TYR A 21 -1.83 -4.21 14.47
C TYR A 21 -0.44 -4.14 15.11
N ILE A 22 0.59 -4.23 14.28
CA ILE A 22 2.00 -4.06 14.65
C ILE A 22 2.64 -3.11 13.63
N LEU A 23 2.73 -1.83 13.98
CA LEU A 23 3.59 -0.90 13.26
C LEU A 23 5.06 -1.23 13.57
N TRP A 24 5.90 -1.40 12.57
CA TRP A 24 7.34 -1.59 12.70
C TRP A 24 8.06 -0.59 11.79
N MET A 25 8.81 0.32 12.40
CA MET A 25 9.54 1.36 11.68
C MET A 25 10.99 1.37 12.10
N ASP A 26 11.89 1.35 11.12
CA ASP A 26 13.30 1.71 11.29
C ASP A 26 13.69 2.88 10.37
N ASP A 27 14.98 3.20 10.32
CA ASP A 27 15.56 4.28 9.52
C ASP A 27 15.50 4.05 8.00
N LYS A 28 15.15 2.84 7.55
CA LYS A 28 15.19 2.42 6.14
C LYS A 28 13.89 1.84 5.62
N HIS A 29 13.05 1.32 6.50
CA HIS A 29 11.88 0.54 6.17
C HIS A 29 10.75 0.81 7.15
N THR A 30 9.57 1.07 6.59
CA THR A 30 8.32 0.99 7.35
C THR A 30 7.57 -0.25 6.89
N SER A 31 7.32 -1.15 7.83
CA SER A 31 6.43 -2.28 7.62
C SER A 31 5.32 -2.27 8.66
N ILE A 32 4.08 -2.38 8.21
CA ILE A 32 2.94 -2.46 9.10
C ILE A 32 2.37 -3.85 8.98
N ARG A 33 2.42 -4.62 10.06
CA ARG A 33 1.75 -5.91 10.12
C ARG A 33 0.33 -5.68 10.61
N ILE A 34 -0.63 -5.96 9.76
CA ILE A 34 -2.05 -5.96 10.11
C ILE A 34 -2.52 -7.40 10.28
N PRO A 35 -3.49 -7.70 11.16
CA PRO A 35 -4.11 -9.02 11.14
C PRO A 35 -4.74 -9.25 9.77
N SER A 36 -4.58 -10.45 9.22
CA SER A 36 -5.28 -10.79 8.01
C SER A 36 -6.73 -11.15 8.33
N PRO A 37 -7.73 -10.49 7.72
CA PRO A 37 -9.12 -10.95 7.81
C PRO A 37 -9.36 -12.25 7.01
N ILE A 38 -8.37 -12.71 6.23
CA ILE A 38 -8.46 -13.89 5.36
C ILE A 38 -7.68 -15.06 5.93
N TYR A 39 -6.55 -14.78 6.59
CA TYR A 39 -5.67 -15.80 7.17
C TYR A 39 -5.78 -15.76 8.69
N ASP A 40 -6.64 -16.61 9.25
CA ASP A 40 -6.98 -16.75 10.69
C ASP A 40 -5.79 -16.80 11.69
N LYS A 41 -4.54 -16.91 11.22
CA LYS A 41 -3.33 -16.99 12.04
C LYS A 41 -2.13 -16.19 11.52
N ASN A 42 -2.28 -15.41 10.44
CA ASN A 42 -1.17 -14.68 9.83
C ASN A 42 -1.42 -13.17 9.79
N SER A 43 -0.37 -12.39 10.04
CA SER A 43 -0.37 -10.95 9.75
C SER A 43 -0.01 -10.72 8.28
N ILE A 44 -0.66 -9.76 7.63
CA ILE A 44 -0.24 -9.24 6.33
C ILE A 44 0.80 -8.15 6.59
N ALA A 45 1.96 -8.25 5.96
CA ALA A 45 2.93 -7.17 5.96
C ALA A 45 2.57 -6.16 4.87
N ILE A 46 2.22 -4.95 5.28
CA ILE A 46 2.10 -3.77 4.43
C ILE A 46 3.47 -3.14 4.32
N THR A 47 3.92 -2.86 3.10
CA THR A 47 5.23 -2.25 2.85
C THR A 47 5.07 -0.84 2.33
N SER A 48 5.96 0.08 2.72
CA SER A 48 6.21 1.30 1.97
C SER A 48 7.32 1.04 0.94
N ARG A 49 6.98 1.08 -0.35
CA ARG A 49 7.98 1.02 -1.43
C ARG A 49 8.07 2.37 -2.12
N PRO A 50 9.24 3.01 -2.18
CA PRO A 50 9.41 4.25 -2.93
C PRO A 50 9.39 3.97 -4.44
N ILE A 51 8.99 4.97 -5.24
CA ILE A 51 8.80 4.83 -6.69
C ILE A 51 10.06 4.34 -7.42
N ILE A 52 11.24 4.72 -6.92
CA ILE A 52 12.53 4.34 -7.49
C ILE A 52 12.78 2.83 -7.46
N GLU A 53 12.15 2.10 -6.52
CA GLU A 53 12.32 0.66 -6.36
C GLU A 53 11.39 -0.17 -7.25
N TYR A 54 10.40 0.44 -7.91
CA TYR A 54 9.53 -0.25 -8.86
C TYR A 54 10.24 -0.65 -10.18
N ARG A 55 11.56 -0.42 -10.29
CA ARG A 55 12.40 -0.71 -11.46
C ARG A 55 11.82 -0.19 -12.78
N ILE A 56 11.07 0.90 -12.71
CA ILE A 56 10.51 1.53 -13.89
C ILE A 56 11.67 2.19 -14.63
N GLU A 57 11.80 1.92 -15.94
CA GLU A 57 12.84 2.54 -16.76
C GLU A 57 12.76 4.06 -16.63
N GLN A 58 13.85 4.68 -16.16
CA GLN A 58 13.92 6.11 -15.94
C GLN A 58 14.42 6.82 -17.21
N PRO A 59 13.80 7.94 -17.62
CA PRO A 59 12.65 8.59 -16.98
C PRO A 59 11.30 7.94 -17.34
N PHE A 60 10.49 7.63 -16.32
CA PHE A 60 9.13 7.13 -16.52
C PHE A 60 8.14 8.29 -16.64
N PHE A 61 7.41 8.35 -17.75
CA PHE A 61 6.37 9.33 -18.01
C PHE A 61 5.04 8.62 -18.22
N PRO A 62 4.19 8.49 -17.20
CA PRO A 62 2.90 7.81 -17.34
C PRO A 62 1.99 8.60 -18.29
N ASP A 63 1.35 7.90 -19.23
CA ASP A 63 0.30 8.45 -20.09
C ASP A 63 -0.99 8.61 -19.26
N PRO A 64 -1.53 9.83 -19.07
CA PRO A 64 -2.75 10.06 -18.29
C PRO A 64 -4.02 9.47 -18.93
N LYS A 65 -3.95 9.00 -20.17
CA LYS A 65 -5.09 8.36 -20.86
C LYS A 65 -5.18 6.86 -20.64
N LYS A 66 -4.12 6.25 -20.09
CA LYS A 66 -4.08 4.82 -19.79
C LYS A 66 -4.74 4.52 -18.45
N GLN A 67 -5.35 3.34 -18.35
CA GLN A 67 -5.83 2.78 -17.10
C GLN A 67 -4.71 1.99 -16.41
N TYR A 68 -4.24 2.51 -15.27
CA TYR A 68 -3.29 1.82 -14.40
C TYR A 68 -4.02 1.08 -13.29
N CYS A 69 -3.51 -0.09 -12.91
CA CYS A 69 -3.98 -0.83 -11.74
C CYS A 69 -2.78 -1.31 -10.89
N GLU A 70 -2.80 -1.00 -9.60
CA GLU A 70 -1.88 -1.59 -8.63
C GLU A 70 -2.61 -2.61 -7.75
N ILE A 71 -2.04 -3.82 -7.66
CA ILE A 71 -2.52 -4.89 -6.79
C ILE A 71 -1.70 -4.88 -5.50
N GLY A 72 -2.38 -4.79 -4.36
CA GLY A 72 -1.75 -4.70 -3.05
C GLY A 72 -0.79 -3.49 -2.93
N PRO A 73 -1.19 -2.26 -3.28
CA PRO A 73 -0.35 -1.07 -3.15
C PRO A 73 0.21 -0.88 -1.74
N GLY A 74 -0.52 -1.28 -0.69
CA GLY A 74 -0.13 -1.04 0.68
C GLY A 74 0.16 0.45 0.91
N LEU A 75 1.35 0.76 1.41
CA LEU A 75 1.84 2.14 1.56
C LEU A 75 2.86 2.54 0.46
N GLY A 76 2.81 1.83 -0.66
CA GLY A 76 3.62 2.06 -1.85
C GLY A 76 3.38 3.41 -2.49
N GLU A 77 4.38 3.89 -3.22
CA GLU A 77 4.36 5.21 -3.85
C GLU A 77 3.76 5.21 -5.27
N TYR A 78 3.54 4.06 -5.91
CA TYR A 78 3.19 4.02 -7.33
C TYR A 78 1.87 4.72 -7.65
N ILE A 79 0.74 4.34 -7.04
CA ILE A 79 -0.53 5.07 -7.21
C ILE A 79 -0.42 6.55 -6.82
N PRO A 80 0.11 6.93 -5.63
CA PRO A 80 0.32 8.34 -5.27
C PRO A 80 1.16 9.13 -6.27
N PHE A 81 2.19 8.51 -6.84
CA PHE A 81 3.03 9.09 -7.87
C PHE A 81 2.23 9.37 -9.15
N LEU A 82 1.45 8.39 -9.63
CA LEU A 82 0.59 8.56 -10.80
C LEU A 82 -0.39 9.72 -10.61
N VAL A 83 -1.09 9.75 -9.48
CA VAL A 83 -2.06 10.82 -9.15
C VAL A 83 -1.39 12.19 -9.21
N LYS A 84 -0.23 12.36 -8.59
CA LYS A 84 0.53 13.63 -8.63
C LYS A 84 0.96 14.01 -10.04
N GLN A 85 1.38 13.05 -10.87
CA GLN A 85 1.68 13.32 -12.29
C GLN A 85 0.44 13.72 -13.09
N PHE A 86 -0.73 13.26 -12.66
CA PHE A 86 -2.01 13.45 -13.33
C PHE A 86 -2.76 14.73 -12.94
N GLU A 87 -2.40 15.41 -11.84
CA GLU A 87 -3.05 16.65 -11.37
C GLU A 87 -3.14 17.75 -12.45
N LYS A 88 -2.18 17.79 -13.38
CA LYS A 88 -2.15 18.76 -14.49
C LYS A 88 -3.04 18.38 -15.69
N PHE A 89 -3.69 17.22 -15.66
CA PHE A 89 -4.51 16.69 -16.76
C PHE A 89 -5.96 16.49 -16.29
N PRO A 90 -6.88 17.41 -16.62
CA PRO A 90 -8.24 17.39 -16.08
C PRO A 90 -9.08 16.17 -16.51
N ASN A 91 -8.66 15.46 -17.56
CA ASN A 91 -9.31 14.27 -18.09
C ASN A 91 -8.46 13.00 -17.88
N ALA A 92 -7.55 13.01 -16.92
CA ALA A 92 -6.76 11.83 -16.59
C ALA A 92 -7.69 10.70 -16.10
N VAL A 93 -7.37 9.47 -16.51
CA VAL A 93 -8.05 8.28 -16.02
C VAL A 93 -7.62 8.02 -14.59
N LYS A 94 -8.59 7.88 -13.67
CA LYS A 94 -8.31 7.54 -12.26
C LYS A 94 -7.62 6.17 -12.20
N PRO A 95 -6.44 6.04 -11.60
CA PRO A 95 -5.83 4.74 -11.43
C PRO A 95 -6.65 3.88 -10.45
N ILE A 96 -6.50 2.57 -10.55
CA ILE A 96 -7.23 1.59 -9.74
C ILE A 96 -6.28 0.99 -8.71
N ALA A 97 -6.74 0.90 -7.46
CA ALA A 97 -6.06 0.18 -6.40
C ALA A 97 -6.94 -1.01 -5.99
N ILE A 98 -6.40 -2.22 -5.99
CA ILE A 98 -7.08 -3.40 -5.43
C ILE A 98 -6.28 -3.84 -4.22
N ASP A 99 -6.83 -3.62 -3.02
CA ASP A 99 -6.15 -3.92 -1.77
C ASP A 99 -7.11 -4.37 -0.67
N LEU A 100 -6.59 -5.06 0.33
CA LEU A 100 -7.28 -5.52 1.54
C LEU A 100 -7.02 -4.63 2.75
N VAL A 101 -6.09 -3.68 2.63
CA VAL A 101 -5.71 -2.79 3.72
C VAL A 101 -6.88 -1.90 4.14
N ASP A 102 -7.14 -1.84 5.45
CA ASP A 102 -7.98 -0.82 6.06
C ASP A 102 -7.14 0.44 6.26
N TYR A 103 -7.18 1.32 5.26
CA TYR A 103 -6.38 2.54 5.22
C TYR A 103 -6.81 3.57 6.26
N ASP A 104 -8.10 3.63 6.60
CA ASP A 104 -8.61 4.60 7.56
C ASP A 104 -8.06 4.27 8.96
N ASN A 105 -8.17 3.01 9.37
CA ASN A 105 -7.56 2.56 10.63
C ASN A 105 -6.03 2.70 10.62
N LEU A 106 -5.38 2.48 9.46
CA LEU A 106 -3.95 2.68 9.31
C LEU A 106 -3.54 4.14 9.55
N ILE A 107 -4.30 5.08 8.98
CA ILE A 107 -4.11 6.52 9.16
C ILE A 107 -4.31 6.90 10.63
N GLU A 108 -5.34 6.38 11.30
CA GLU A 108 -5.59 6.62 12.73
C GLU A 108 -4.42 6.17 13.60
N ILE A 109 -3.91 4.96 13.39
CA ILE A 109 -2.74 4.43 14.12
C ILE A 109 -1.49 5.28 13.89
N MET A 110 -1.26 5.71 12.65
CA MET A 110 -0.11 6.55 12.28
C MET A 110 -0.21 7.96 12.88
N ASN A 111 -1.40 8.59 12.86
CA ASN A 111 -1.61 9.89 13.51
C ASN A 111 -1.40 9.78 15.02
N TYR A 112 -1.98 8.76 15.66
CA TYR A 112 -1.79 8.51 17.09
C TYR A 112 -0.31 8.35 17.45
N ALA A 113 0.48 7.70 16.59
CA ALA A 113 1.93 7.57 16.80
C ALA A 113 2.68 8.91 16.83
N VAL A 114 2.25 9.85 15.99
CA VAL A 114 2.83 11.19 15.88
C VAL A 114 2.37 12.06 17.04
N ASP A 115 1.06 12.09 17.32
CA ASP A 115 0.45 12.95 18.33
C ASP A 115 0.94 12.64 19.75
N GLU A 116 1.18 11.38 20.06
CA GLU A 116 1.71 10.93 21.36
C GLU A 116 3.25 11.02 21.44
N GLY A 117 3.92 11.48 20.38
CA GLY A 117 5.38 11.65 20.35
C GLY A 117 6.16 10.34 20.42
N PHE A 118 5.59 9.24 19.90
CA PHE A 118 6.33 7.96 19.81
C PHE A 118 7.41 7.99 18.72
N THR A 119 7.38 9.00 17.85
CA THR A 119 8.40 9.30 16.85
C THR A 119 9.70 9.76 17.51
N THR A 120 10.72 8.89 17.52
CA THR A 120 12.00 9.19 18.19
C THR A 120 12.88 10.20 17.42
N SER A 121 12.50 10.59 16.20
CA SER A 121 13.22 11.54 15.37
C SER A 121 12.32 12.25 14.35
N GLU A 122 12.70 13.47 13.95
CA GLU A 122 12.01 14.25 12.90
C GLU A 122 11.96 13.49 11.57
N SER A 123 13.00 12.70 11.27
CA SER A 123 13.03 11.88 10.06
C SER A 123 11.93 10.81 10.05
N VAL A 124 11.68 10.17 11.19
CA VAL A 124 10.64 9.15 11.33
C VAL A 124 9.26 9.79 11.24
N GLU A 125 9.06 10.94 11.89
CA GLU A 125 7.81 11.68 11.79
C GLU A 125 7.50 12.11 10.35
N ARG A 126 8.52 12.60 9.62
CA ARG A 126 8.38 12.96 8.20
C ARG A 126 8.01 11.76 7.32
N GLU A 127 8.58 10.59 7.60
CA GLU A 127 8.20 9.35 6.92
C GLU A 127 6.74 9.00 7.22
N ILE A 128 6.31 8.97 8.49
CA ILE A 128 4.91 8.70 8.86
C ILE A 128 3.96 9.66 8.14
N ASN A 129 4.26 10.95 8.15
CA ASN A 129 3.45 11.96 7.45
C ASN A 129 3.38 11.69 5.94
N THR A 130 4.47 11.23 5.33
CA THR A 130 4.48 10.82 3.92
C THR A 130 3.58 9.61 3.68
N LEU A 131 3.60 8.62 4.58
CA LEU A 131 2.77 7.42 4.48
C LEU A 131 1.28 7.73 4.69
N ILE A 132 0.95 8.63 5.63
CA ILE A 132 -0.40 9.15 5.82
C ILE A 132 -0.90 9.83 4.54
N GLU A 133 -0.09 10.70 3.93
CA GLU A 133 -0.47 11.38 2.69
C GLU A 133 -0.70 10.40 1.53
N ARG A 134 0.12 9.34 1.42
CA ARG A 134 -0.09 8.28 0.43
C ARG A 134 -1.41 7.54 0.67
N ALA A 135 -1.67 7.15 1.91
CA ALA A 135 -2.92 6.48 2.29
C ALA A 135 -4.15 7.34 1.96
N LYS A 136 -4.10 8.64 2.30
CA LYS A 136 -5.16 9.62 1.96
C LYS A 136 -5.39 9.75 0.46
N ILE A 137 -4.33 9.72 -0.36
CA ILE A 137 -4.48 9.74 -1.82
C ILE A 137 -5.19 8.47 -2.30
N ILE A 138 -4.83 7.31 -1.77
CA ILE A 138 -5.42 6.02 -2.15
C ILE A 138 -6.91 5.94 -1.77
N THR A 139 -7.30 6.50 -0.61
CA THR A 139 -8.69 6.49 -0.15
C THR A 139 -9.56 7.61 -0.73
N ASP A 140 -8.97 8.59 -1.40
CA ASP A 140 -9.72 9.68 -2.03
C ASP A 140 -10.43 9.19 -3.32
N PRO A 141 -11.77 9.10 -3.33
CA PRO A 141 -12.52 8.60 -4.49
C PRO A 141 -12.45 9.55 -5.70
N GLU A 142 -12.04 10.80 -5.49
CA GLU A 142 -11.79 11.74 -6.59
C GLU A 142 -10.45 11.50 -7.28
N LYS A 143 -9.52 10.79 -6.63
CA LYS A 143 -8.19 10.52 -7.17
C LYS A 143 -8.01 9.08 -7.60
N VAL A 144 -8.55 8.12 -6.85
CA VAL A 144 -8.28 6.70 -7.03
C VAL A 144 -9.58 5.91 -6.96
N ARG A 145 -9.74 4.92 -7.86
CA ARG A 145 -10.78 3.91 -7.73
C ARG A 145 -10.25 2.78 -6.84
N LEU A 146 -10.45 2.90 -5.53
CA LEU A 146 -10.09 1.86 -4.57
C LEU A 146 -11.16 0.75 -4.54
N ILE A 147 -10.73 -0.49 -4.73
CA ILE A 147 -11.53 -1.70 -4.57
C ILE A 147 -10.97 -2.44 -3.36
N ASN A 148 -11.57 -2.21 -2.19
CA ASN A 148 -11.06 -2.71 -0.93
C ASN A 148 -11.48 -4.17 -0.65
N LYS A 149 -10.95 -5.10 -1.45
CA LYS A 149 -11.32 -6.53 -1.46
C LYS A 149 -10.13 -7.41 -1.89
N PRO A 150 -10.15 -8.72 -1.60
CA PRO A 150 -9.15 -9.63 -2.15
C PRO A 150 -9.28 -9.66 -3.67
N LEU A 151 -8.15 -9.73 -4.40
CA LEU A 151 -8.13 -9.68 -5.87
C LEU A 151 -9.13 -10.65 -6.51
N GLY A 152 -9.18 -11.90 -6.03
CA GLY A 152 -10.10 -12.90 -6.57
C GLY A 152 -11.58 -12.55 -6.39
N GLN A 153 -11.94 -11.80 -5.36
CA GLN A 153 -13.31 -11.29 -5.18
C GLN A 153 -13.53 -10.00 -5.99
N ALA A 154 -12.53 -9.11 -6.03
CA ALA A 154 -12.58 -7.89 -6.84
C ALA A 154 -12.87 -8.21 -8.32
N LEU A 155 -12.20 -9.22 -8.90
CA LEU A 155 -12.43 -9.62 -10.29
C LEU A 155 -13.80 -10.28 -10.53
N LYS A 156 -14.41 -10.88 -9.51
CA LYS A 156 -15.78 -11.42 -9.61
C LYS A 156 -16.83 -10.32 -9.56
N ASP A 157 -16.62 -9.33 -8.70
CA ASP A 157 -17.54 -8.21 -8.49
C ASP A 157 -17.40 -7.14 -9.57
N HIS A 158 -16.22 -7.04 -10.18
CA HIS A 158 -15.85 -6.09 -11.22
C HIS A 158 -15.26 -6.79 -12.46
N PRO A 159 -16.04 -7.63 -13.16
CA PRO A 159 -15.55 -8.35 -14.33
C PRO A 159 -15.13 -7.41 -15.47
N GLU A 160 -15.60 -6.16 -15.47
CA GLU A 160 -15.19 -5.13 -16.44
C GLU A 160 -13.71 -4.74 -16.34
N LEU A 161 -13.02 -5.10 -15.25
CA LEU A 161 -11.57 -4.87 -15.12
C LEU A 161 -10.75 -5.79 -16.03
N LEU A 162 -11.32 -6.93 -16.44
CA LEU A 162 -10.67 -7.87 -17.34
C LEU A 162 -10.60 -7.27 -18.75
N GLY A 163 -9.37 -6.99 -19.20
CA GLY A 163 -9.11 -6.45 -20.54
C GLY A 163 -9.27 -4.93 -20.68
N THR A 164 -9.43 -4.19 -19.58
CA THR A 164 -9.52 -2.71 -19.60
C THR A 164 -8.34 -2.02 -18.94
N VAL A 165 -7.50 -2.74 -18.21
CA VAL A 165 -6.28 -2.20 -17.61
C VAL A 165 -5.14 -2.27 -18.63
N ASP A 166 -4.52 -1.12 -18.92
CA ASP A 166 -3.38 -1.02 -19.81
C ASP A 166 -2.08 -1.46 -19.14
N ASP A 167 -1.90 -1.07 -17.87
CA ASP A 167 -0.68 -1.33 -17.09
C ASP A 167 -1.04 -1.86 -15.69
N VAL A 168 -0.64 -3.10 -15.40
CA VAL A 168 -0.82 -3.76 -14.10
C VAL A 168 0.52 -3.80 -13.37
N VAL A 169 0.53 -3.33 -12.12
CA VAL A 169 1.67 -3.44 -11.22
C VAL A 169 1.27 -4.32 -10.04
N ASP A 170 2.01 -5.40 -9.84
CA ASP A 170 1.98 -6.18 -8.61
C ASP A 170 3.39 -6.32 -8.08
N ASN A 171 3.64 -5.59 -7.00
CA ASN A 171 4.95 -5.39 -6.44
C ASN A 171 5.45 -6.60 -5.62
N MET A 172 4.54 -7.50 -5.24
CA MET A 172 4.82 -8.71 -4.46
C MET A 172 4.47 -10.00 -5.22
N ALA A 173 3.79 -9.93 -6.37
CA ALA A 173 3.52 -11.05 -7.26
C ALA A 173 4.76 -11.90 -7.50
N ALA A 174 5.90 -11.27 -7.80
CA ALA A 174 7.13 -12.00 -8.07
C ALA A 174 7.57 -12.89 -6.90
N VAL A 175 7.30 -12.50 -5.65
CA VAL A 175 7.62 -13.29 -4.45
C VAL A 175 6.61 -14.42 -4.24
N PHE A 176 5.33 -14.18 -4.55
CA PHE A 176 4.28 -15.20 -4.45
C PHE A 176 4.25 -16.17 -5.63
N HIS A 177 4.87 -15.79 -6.76
CA HIS A 177 5.01 -16.58 -7.97
C HIS A 177 6.45 -17.07 -8.20
N SER A 178 7.42 -16.76 -7.32
CA SER A 178 8.80 -17.25 -7.46
C SER A 178 8.95 -18.76 -7.22
N ASP A 179 7.89 -19.47 -6.85
CA ASP A 179 7.79 -20.94 -6.95
C ASP A 179 7.63 -21.42 -8.41
N ILE A 180 8.20 -20.71 -9.40
CA ILE A 180 8.54 -21.29 -10.70
C ILE A 180 9.83 -22.12 -10.51
N SER A 181 9.72 -23.14 -9.67
CA SER A 181 10.46 -24.38 -9.77
C SER A 181 9.51 -25.50 -9.39
N GLU A 182 8.52 -25.77 -10.24
CA GLU A 182 8.20 -27.11 -10.75
C GLU A 182 6.92 -27.09 -11.61
N GLY A 183 7.10 -27.20 -12.93
CA GLY A 183 6.19 -27.99 -13.77
C GLY A 183 4.86 -27.36 -14.19
N ILE A 184 4.88 -26.33 -15.04
CA ILE A 184 3.83 -26.22 -16.06
C ILE A 184 4.37 -26.94 -17.31
N LYS A 185 4.04 -28.23 -17.42
CA LYS A 185 4.02 -28.89 -18.73
C LYS A 185 2.79 -28.36 -19.45
N MET A 186 3.00 -27.55 -20.47
CA MET A 186 1.95 -27.28 -21.44
C MET A 186 1.85 -28.50 -22.34
N GLU A 187 0.76 -29.26 -22.19
CA GLU A 187 0.22 -30.12 -23.24
C GLU A 187 -0.66 -29.29 -24.18
#